data_AF-A0A0B3B1G9-F1
#
_entry.id   AF-A0A0B3B1G9-F1
#
_cell.length_a   1.000
_cell.length_b   1.000
_cell.length_c   1.000
_cell.angle_alpha   90.00
_cell.angle_beta   90.00
_cell.angle_gamma   90.00
#
_symmetry.space_group_name_H-M   'P 1'
#
loop_
_entity.id
_entity.type
_entity.pdbx_description
1 polymer ?
#
loop_
_entity_poly.entity_id
_entity_poly.type
_entity_poly.pdbx_seq_one_letter_code
_entity_poly.pdbx_strand_id
1 'polypeptide(L)'
;MDFSFIFIGNTHSFVNDFLKQKEIIELIKPEFVLSEELENLKLDTEDKFKEILKKRDISNMTSFNDVEKLIKLCFENKINLIGIDFHNFGFDDYLQKKIKNQKELTKEEERKLNEIIKKREKYHLSKILECKEKTNKPIIIIIGCWHLREDSLLRKKLKNYKIIAPIDDKGKVMFAPQKDKKIKYGEIISNDAETEN
;
A
#
# COMPACT_ATOMS: atom_id res chain seq x y z
N MET A 1 -11.67 -13.06 -14.91
CA MET A 1 -11.74 -13.23 -13.44
C MET A 1 -11.79 -11.86 -12.84
N ASP A 2 -12.89 -11.52 -12.16
CA ASP A 2 -13.08 -10.21 -11.53
C ASP A 2 -12.64 -10.29 -10.07
N PHE A 3 -11.43 -9.82 -9.80
CA PHE A 3 -10.89 -9.71 -8.44
C PHE A 3 -11.54 -8.56 -7.70
N SER A 4 -11.92 -8.77 -6.44
CA SER A 4 -12.44 -7.70 -5.58
C SER A 4 -11.32 -6.78 -5.09
N PHE A 5 -10.12 -7.34 -4.90
CA PHE A 5 -8.96 -6.63 -4.36
C PHE A 5 -7.75 -6.85 -5.27
N ILE A 6 -7.10 -5.76 -5.66
CA ILE A 6 -5.85 -5.80 -6.43
C ILE A 6 -4.77 -5.10 -5.61
N PHE A 7 -3.88 -5.87 -5.02
CA PHE A 7 -2.72 -5.37 -4.28
C PHE A 7 -1.57 -5.08 -5.25
N ILE A 8 -0.93 -3.93 -5.07
CA ILE A 8 0.32 -3.56 -5.73
C ILE A 8 1.38 -3.40 -4.65
N GLY A 9 2.38 -4.27 -4.67
CA GLY A 9 3.48 -4.23 -3.72
C GLY A 9 4.39 -3.04 -3.99
N ASN A 10 4.50 -2.13 -3.03
CA ASN A 10 5.43 -1.01 -3.04
C ASN A 10 6.78 -1.45 -2.43
N THR A 11 7.87 -1.06 -3.07
CA THR A 11 9.23 -1.41 -2.67
C THR A 11 9.97 -0.32 -1.91
N HIS A 12 9.33 0.85 -1.76
CA HIS A 12 9.96 2.06 -1.24
C HIS A 12 11.22 2.44 -2.06
N SER A 13 11.04 2.47 -3.38
CA SER A 13 12.00 3.03 -4.35
C SER A 13 13.24 2.18 -4.71
N PHE A 14 13.28 0.88 -4.39
CA PHE A 14 14.32 0.02 -4.99
C PHE A 14 13.98 -0.42 -6.42
N VAL A 15 12.73 -0.23 -6.87
CA VAL A 15 12.32 -0.18 -8.29
C VAL A 15 11.44 1.04 -8.56
N ASN A 16 11.14 1.30 -9.83
CA ASN A 16 10.18 2.31 -10.23
C ASN A 16 8.74 1.79 -10.03
N ASP A 17 8.27 1.82 -8.79
CA ASP A 17 6.94 1.34 -8.41
C ASP A 17 5.82 2.09 -9.13
N PHE A 18 5.99 3.39 -9.36
CA PHE A 18 4.95 4.23 -9.97
C PHE A 18 4.57 3.78 -11.39
N LEU A 19 5.53 3.34 -12.21
CA LEU A 19 5.19 2.86 -13.56
C LEU A 19 4.23 1.69 -13.52
N LYS A 20 4.44 0.75 -12.59
CA LYS A 20 3.57 -0.41 -12.44
C LYS A 20 2.23 -0.04 -11.82
N GLN A 21 2.23 0.84 -10.82
CA GLN A 21 0.98 1.40 -10.26
C GLN A 21 0.13 2.05 -11.35
N LYS A 22 0.73 2.91 -12.18
CA LYS A 22 0.06 3.58 -13.30
C LYS A 22 -0.53 2.60 -14.30
N GLU A 23 0.26 1.64 -14.77
CA GLU A 23 -0.17 0.58 -15.70
C GLU A 23 -1.45 -0.11 -15.21
N ILE A 24 -1.47 -0.53 -13.94
CA ILE A 24 -2.61 -1.25 -13.36
C ILE A 24 -3.80 -0.33 -13.12
N ILE A 25 -3.60 0.89 -12.65
CA ILE A 25 -4.69 1.87 -12.45
C ILE A 25 -5.38 2.19 -13.77
N GLU A 26 -4.63 2.45 -14.84
CA GLU A 26 -5.17 2.77 -16.16
C GLU A 26 -5.91 1.60 -16.81
N LEU A 27 -5.44 0.37 -16.55
CA LEU A 27 -6.09 -0.86 -17.02
C LEU A 27 -7.42 -1.12 -16.30
N ILE A 28 -7.43 -1.03 -14.97
CA ILE A 28 -8.57 -1.41 -14.13
C ILE A 28 -9.62 -0.30 -14.03
N LYS A 29 -9.19 0.96 -14.08
CA LYS A 29 -10.05 2.16 -13.91
C LYS A 29 -10.93 2.07 -12.65
N PRO A 30 -10.31 1.89 -11.47
CA PRO A 30 -11.04 1.73 -10.22
C PRO A 30 -11.75 3.01 -9.81
N GLU A 31 -12.73 2.89 -8.92
CA GLU A 31 -13.30 4.06 -8.23
C GLU A 31 -12.43 4.50 -7.04
N PHE A 32 -11.79 3.54 -6.37
CA PHE A 32 -10.94 3.76 -5.21
C PHE A 32 -9.53 3.20 -5.43
N VAL A 33 -8.54 4.03 -5.14
CA VAL A 33 -7.16 3.61 -4.90
C VAL A 33 -6.86 3.88 -3.42
N LEU A 34 -6.34 2.86 -2.75
CA LEU A 34 -5.92 2.90 -1.36
C LEU A 34 -4.40 2.91 -1.31
N SER A 35 -3.79 3.79 -0.52
CA SER A 35 -2.32 3.91 -0.44
C SER A 35 -1.82 4.00 1.00
N GLU A 36 -0.84 3.18 1.35
CA GLU A 36 -0.13 3.25 2.64
C GLU A 36 0.60 4.59 2.81
N GLU A 37 1.30 5.05 1.77
CA GLU A 37 2.13 6.26 1.80
C GLU A 37 1.29 7.55 1.88
N LEU A 38 -0.01 7.47 1.60
CA LEU A 38 -0.92 8.60 1.81
C LEU A 38 -1.36 8.72 3.29
N GLU A 39 -0.93 7.78 4.15
CA GLU A 39 -1.19 7.75 5.58
C GLU A 39 -2.68 7.84 5.89
N ASN A 40 -3.14 8.87 6.60
CA ASN A 40 -4.54 9.07 6.95
C ASN A 40 -5.24 10.14 6.11
N LEU A 41 -4.58 10.68 5.07
CA LEU A 41 -5.20 11.69 4.21
C LEU A 41 -6.28 11.06 3.33
N LYS A 42 -7.33 11.83 3.04
CA LYS A 42 -8.46 11.38 2.23
C LYS A 42 -8.69 12.36 1.09
N LEU A 43 -8.42 11.95 -0.15
CA LEU A 43 -8.58 12.77 -1.36
C LEU A 43 -9.76 12.21 -2.17
N ASP A 44 -10.96 12.61 -1.77
CA ASP A 44 -12.25 12.16 -2.33
C ASP A 44 -13.06 13.32 -2.95
N THR A 45 -12.49 14.52 -2.99
CA THR A 45 -13.06 15.69 -3.67
C THR A 45 -11.96 16.49 -4.36
N GLU A 46 -12.32 17.19 -5.44
CA GLU A 46 -11.41 18.03 -6.21
C GLU A 46 -10.69 19.08 -5.34
N ASP A 47 -11.39 19.68 -4.37
CA ASP A 47 -10.80 20.68 -3.47
C ASP A 47 -9.69 20.09 -2.60
N LYS A 48 -9.85 18.86 -2.10
CA LYS A 48 -8.81 18.19 -1.30
C LYS A 48 -7.59 17.86 -2.14
N PHE A 49 -7.77 17.47 -3.40
CA PHE A 49 -6.66 17.29 -4.34
C PHE A 49 -5.92 18.61 -4.60
N LYS A 50 -6.65 19.71 -4.86
CA LYS A 50 -6.04 21.03 -5.07
C LYS A 50 -5.30 21.51 -3.82
N GLU A 51 -5.87 21.31 -2.64
CA GLU A 51 -5.28 21.69 -1.37
C GLU A 51 -3.94 20.97 -1.15
N ILE A 52 -3.90 19.65 -1.30
CA ILE A 52 -2.66 18.89 -1.06
C ILE A 52 -1.59 19.19 -2.10
N LEU A 53 -1.97 19.37 -3.37
CA LEU A 53 -1.05 19.77 -4.45
C LEU A 53 -0.44 21.16 -4.22
N LYS A 54 -1.18 22.07 -3.56
CA LYS A 54 -0.69 23.39 -3.16
C LYS A 54 0.18 23.32 -1.91
N LYS A 55 -0.26 22.58 -0.88
CA LYS A 55 0.43 22.44 0.41
C LYS A 55 1.77 21.71 0.25
N ARG A 56 1.82 20.70 -0.64
CA ARG A 56 2.98 19.84 -0.91
C ARG A 56 3.60 19.21 0.35
N ASP A 57 2.76 18.82 1.30
CA ASP A 57 3.18 18.28 2.59
C ASP A 57 2.23 17.18 3.06
N ILE A 58 2.78 16.00 3.34
CA ILE A 58 2.04 14.81 3.81
C ILE A 58 2.27 14.64 5.31
N SER A 59 3.51 14.38 5.70
CA SER A 59 3.90 14.13 7.08
C SER A 59 5.41 14.21 7.26
N ASN A 60 5.89 13.93 8.48
CA ASN A 60 7.31 13.75 8.70
C ASN A 60 7.83 12.49 8.01
N MET A 61 7.06 11.41 7.97
CA MET A 61 7.54 10.10 7.51
C MET A 61 7.44 9.90 6.00
N THR A 62 6.56 10.64 5.33
CA THR A 62 6.33 10.51 3.89
C THR A 62 6.61 11.84 3.19
N SER A 63 7.51 11.83 2.21
CA SER A 63 7.75 13.01 1.37
C SER A 63 6.61 13.16 0.36
N PHE A 64 6.14 14.39 0.15
CA PHE A 64 5.14 14.67 -0.88
C PHE A 64 5.59 14.22 -2.28
N ASN A 65 6.89 14.30 -2.58
CA ASN A 65 7.43 13.89 -3.88
C ASN A 65 7.26 12.40 -4.16
N ASP A 66 7.17 11.57 -3.12
CA ASP A 66 7.00 10.11 -3.26
C ASP A 66 5.60 9.78 -3.78
N VAL A 67 4.59 10.55 -3.35
CA VAL A 67 3.18 10.34 -3.69
C VAL A 67 2.64 11.29 -4.76
N GLU A 68 3.36 12.35 -5.13
CA GLU A 68 2.90 13.42 -6.03
C GLU A 68 2.35 12.85 -7.35
N LYS A 69 3.06 11.89 -7.96
CA LYS A 69 2.67 11.29 -9.23
C LYS A 69 1.38 10.49 -9.12
N LEU A 70 1.19 9.78 -8.00
CA LEU A 70 -0.04 9.02 -7.73
C LEU A 70 -1.23 9.97 -7.49
N ILE A 71 -1.02 11.05 -6.73
CA ILE A 71 -2.03 12.08 -6.49
C ILE A 71 -2.50 12.69 -7.81
N LYS A 72 -1.57 13.11 -8.68
CA LYS A 72 -1.88 13.66 -10.00
C LYS A 72 -2.64 12.68 -10.88
N LEU A 73 -2.17 11.43 -10.94
CA LEU A 73 -2.84 10.38 -11.71
C LEU A 73 -4.29 10.17 -11.27
N CYS A 74 -4.54 10.08 -9.96
CA CYS A 74 -5.88 9.89 -9.42
C CYS A 74 -6.76 11.12 -9.65
N PHE A 75 -6.19 12.32 -9.51
CA PHE A 75 -6.92 13.57 -9.75
C PHE A 75 -7.39 13.68 -11.20
N GLU A 76 -6.49 13.45 -12.16
CA GLU A 76 -6.78 13.50 -13.61
C GLU A 76 -7.84 12.47 -14.02
N ASN A 77 -7.82 11.29 -13.40
CA ASN A 77 -8.76 10.20 -13.69
C ASN A 77 -10.02 10.20 -12.82
N LYS A 78 -10.21 11.21 -11.96
CA LYS A 78 -11.35 11.32 -11.02
C LYS A 78 -11.51 10.09 -10.13
N ILE A 79 -10.40 9.56 -9.63
CA ILE A 79 -10.34 8.40 -8.74
C ILE A 79 -10.22 8.89 -7.30
N ASN A 80 -10.99 8.29 -6.38
CA ASN A 80 -10.85 8.56 -4.96
C ASN A 80 -9.55 7.94 -4.44
N LEU A 81 -8.64 8.77 -3.91
CA LEU A 81 -7.37 8.32 -3.35
C LEU A 81 -7.42 8.42 -1.83
N ILE A 82 -7.38 7.28 -1.15
CA ILE A 82 -7.60 7.18 0.30
C ILE A 82 -6.34 6.62 0.96
N GLY A 83 -5.83 7.34 1.94
CA GLY A 83 -4.81 6.85 2.85
C GLY A 83 -5.37 5.78 3.77
N ILE A 84 -4.61 4.70 3.93
CA ILE A 84 -5.02 3.56 4.75
C ILE A 84 -4.16 3.34 5.99
N ASP A 85 -3.25 4.26 6.33
CA ASP A 85 -2.39 4.15 7.51
C ASP A 85 -2.63 5.27 8.52
N PHE A 86 -1.93 5.21 9.65
CA PHE A 86 -1.89 6.29 10.63
C PHE A 86 -0.96 7.41 10.16
N HIS A 87 -1.23 8.63 10.63
CA HIS A 87 -0.29 9.73 10.48
C HIS A 87 1.08 9.38 11.08
N ASN A 88 2.16 9.65 10.35
CA ASN A 88 3.53 9.22 10.66
C ASN A 88 3.64 7.71 10.96
N PHE A 89 2.78 6.89 10.34
CA PHE A 89 2.66 5.45 10.58
C PHE A 89 2.39 5.07 12.05
N GLY A 90 1.91 6.02 12.86
CA GLY A 90 1.69 5.85 14.29
C GLY A 90 2.97 5.84 15.13
N PHE A 91 4.11 6.25 14.56
CA PHE A 91 5.37 6.36 15.27
C PHE A 91 5.44 7.65 16.10
N ASP A 92 5.97 7.56 17.31
CA ASP A 92 6.36 8.75 18.08
C ASP A 92 7.60 9.42 17.48
N ASP A 93 7.88 10.67 17.88
CA ASP A 93 9.01 11.45 17.34
C ASP A 93 10.37 10.76 17.53
N TYR A 94 10.50 9.93 18.57
CA TYR A 94 11.72 9.19 18.86
C TYR A 94 11.93 8.06 17.84
N LEU A 95 10.93 7.22 17.63
CA LEU A 95 10.94 6.15 16.63
C LEU A 95 11.07 6.71 15.21
N GLN A 96 10.35 7.80 14.88
CA GLN A 96 10.49 8.48 13.60
C GLN A 96 11.95 8.86 13.32
N LYS A 97 12.62 9.50 14.29
CA LYS A 97 14.04 9.88 14.16
C LYS A 97 14.96 8.66 14.01
N LYS A 98 14.72 7.58 14.74
CA LYS A 98 15.55 6.37 14.62
C LYS A 98 15.40 5.70 13.26
N ILE A 99 14.16 5.51 12.80
CA ILE A 99 13.86 4.86 11.51
C ILE A 99 14.45 5.66 10.36
N LYS A 100 14.23 6.98 10.32
CA LYS A 100 14.80 7.86 9.26
C LYS A 100 16.32 7.80 9.19
N ASN A 101 16.98 7.73 10.34
CA ASN A 101 18.43 7.68 10.43
C ASN A 101 18.99 6.25 10.37
N GLN A 102 18.14 5.24 10.10
CA GLN A 102 18.51 3.82 10.04
C GLN A 102 19.30 3.36 11.28
N LYS A 103 18.94 3.88 12.46
CA LYS A 103 19.58 3.51 13.73
C LYS A 103 19.04 2.17 14.22
N GLU A 104 19.93 1.38 14.82
CA GLU A 104 19.56 0.12 15.46
C GLU A 104 18.54 0.35 16.57
N LEU A 105 17.54 -0.54 16.63
CA LEU A 105 16.49 -0.53 17.63
C LEU A 105 16.91 -1.40 18.82
N THR A 106 16.57 -0.98 20.03
CA THR A 106 16.67 -1.85 21.20
C THR A 106 15.56 -2.90 21.15
N LYS A 107 15.71 -4.01 21.88
CA LYS A 107 14.67 -5.05 21.98
C LYS A 107 13.29 -4.51 22.40
N GLU A 108 13.27 -3.51 23.28
CA GLU A 108 12.03 -2.87 23.71
C GLU A 108 11.39 -2.06 22.57
N GLU A 109 12.20 -1.33 21.81
CA GLU A 109 11.75 -0.57 20.65
C GLU A 109 11.26 -1.47 19.53
N GLU A 110 11.93 -2.59 19.27
CA GLU A 110 11.47 -3.62 18.34
C GLU A 110 10.11 -4.18 18.77
N ARG A 111 9.92 -4.45 20.07
CA ARG A 111 8.62 -4.90 20.58
C ARG A 111 7.53 -3.85 20.34
N LYS A 112 7.82 -2.57 20.64
CA LYS A 112 6.90 -1.46 20.39
C LYS A 112 6.58 -1.32 18.89
N LEU A 113 7.59 -1.40 18.03
CA LEU A 113 7.43 -1.36 16.58
C LEU A 113 6.54 -2.50 16.09
N ASN A 114 6.76 -3.72 16.57
CA ASN A 114 5.93 -4.87 16.24
C ASN A 114 4.46 -4.71 16.68
N GLU A 115 4.22 -4.09 17.84
CA GLU A 115 2.86 -3.76 18.28
C GLU A 115 2.20 -2.71 17.38
N ILE A 116 2.94 -1.68 16.96
CA ILE A 116 2.47 -0.65 16.02
C ILE A 116 2.13 -1.29 14.67
N ILE A 117 3.03 -2.12 14.13
CA ILE A 117 2.82 -2.81 12.86
C ILE A 117 1.55 -3.68 12.88
N LYS A 118 1.30 -4.42 13.98
CA LYS A 118 0.06 -5.20 14.13
C LYS A 118 -1.20 -4.31 14.15
N LYS A 119 -1.11 -3.12 14.76
CA LYS A 119 -2.21 -2.14 14.74
C LYS A 119 -2.43 -1.59 13.33
N ARG A 120 -1.35 -1.28 12.60
CA ARG A 120 -1.38 -0.82 11.21
C ARG A 120 -2.10 -1.83 10.31
N GLU A 121 -1.73 -3.11 10.34
CA GLU A 121 -2.38 -4.13 9.51
C GLU A 121 -3.89 -4.28 9.79
N LYS A 122 -4.31 -4.15 11.05
CA LYS A 122 -5.74 -4.15 11.40
C LYS A 122 -6.45 -2.91 10.85
N TYR A 123 -5.81 -1.75 10.94
CA TYR A 123 -6.34 -0.50 10.41
C TYR A 123 -6.45 -0.53 8.88
N HIS A 124 -5.41 -1.02 8.19
CA HIS A 124 -5.40 -1.27 6.75
C HIS A 124 -6.61 -2.11 6.34
N LEU A 125 -6.79 -3.27 6.99
CA LEU A 125 -7.92 -4.17 6.72
C LEU A 125 -9.26 -3.44 6.90
N SER A 126 -9.42 -2.68 7.99
CA SER A 126 -10.68 -1.97 8.26
C SER A 126 -10.99 -0.94 7.18
N LYS A 127 -9.99 -0.22 6.67
CA LYS A 127 -10.16 0.77 5.61
C LYS A 127 -10.44 0.15 4.25
N ILE A 128 -9.78 -0.97 3.95
CA ILE A 128 -10.03 -1.74 2.74
C ILE A 128 -11.50 -2.20 2.69
N LEU A 129 -12.01 -2.75 3.79
CA LEU A 129 -13.39 -3.20 3.88
C LEU A 129 -14.38 -2.02 3.81
N GLU A 130 -14.12 -0.93 4.54
CA GLU A 130 -14.94 0.29 4.51
C GLU A 130 -15.10 0.86 3.08
N CYS A 131 -14.02 0.87 2.28
CA CYS A 131 -14.07 1.33 0.90
C CYS A 131 -14.73 0.30 -0.04
N LYS A 132 -14.51 -1.00 0.19
CA LYS A 132 -15.12 -2.06 -0.63
C LYS A 132 -16.65 -2.08 -0.52
N GLU A 133 -17.21 -1.71 0.62
CA GLU A 133 -18.66 -1.58 0.81
C GLU A 133 -19.28 -0.46 -0.05
N LYS A 134 -18.48 0.52 -0.47
CA LYS A 134 -18.94 1.70 -1.21
C LYS A 134 -18.88 1.52 -2.73
N THR A 135 -18.31 0.43 -3.24
CA THR A 135 -18.15 0.21 -4.68
C THR A 135 -18.30 -1.26 -5.06
N ASN A 136 -18.84 -1.50 -6.26
CA ASN A 136 -18.86 -2.84 -6.87
C ASN A 136 -17.64 -3.10 -7.76
N LYS A 137 -16.81 -2.08 -8.01
CA LYS A 137 -15.58 -2.23 -8.81
C LYS A 137 -14.45 -2.84 -7.97
N PRO A 138 -13.44 -3.45 -8.61
CA PRO A 138 -12.19 -3.79 -7.94
C PRO A 138 -11.58 -2.56 -7.27
N ILE A 139 -11.11 -2.72 -6.04
CA ILE A 139 -10.31 -1.70 -5.36
C ILE A 139 -8.82 -1.99 -5.54
N ILE A 140 -8.05 -0.95 -5.86
CA ILE A 140 -6.59 -1.05 -5.93
C ILE A 140 -6.01 -0.66 -4.57
N ILE A 141 -5.10 -1.49 -4.04
CA ILE A 141 -4.42 -1.27 -2.77
C ILE A 141 -2.91 -1.24 -3.00
N ILE A 142 -2.30 -0.07 -2.80
CA ILE A 142 -0.85 0.14 -2.87
C ILE A 142 -0.30 0.09 -1.45
N ILE A 143 0.54 -0.91 -1.16
CA ILE A 143 1.04 -1.19 0.19
C ILE A 143 2.44 -1.77 0.12
N GLY A 144 3.26 -1.49 1.12
CA GLY A 144 4.60 -2.03 1.27
C GLY A 144 4.60 -3.55 1.20
N CYS A 145 5.55 -4.11 0.45
CA CYS A 145 5.61 -5.55 0.17
C CYS A 145 5.59 -6.41 1.45
N TRP A 146 6.15 -5.93 2.56
CA TRP A 146 6.16 -6.65 3.83
C TRP A 146 4.75 -7.01 4.34
N HIS A 147 3.75 -6.16 4.08
CA HIS A 147 2.34 -6.42 4.43
C HIS A 147 1.68 -7.51 3.56
N LEU A 148 2.37 -7.99 2.52
CA LEU A 148 1.91 -9.02 1.57
C LEU A 148 2.57 -10.39 1.77
N ARG A 149 3.35 -10.56 2.85
CA ARG A 149 3.89 -11.87 3.27
C ARG A 149 2.78 -12.90 3.50
N GLU A 150 3.10 -14.18 3.32
CA GLU A 150 2.12 -15.29 3.33
C GLU A 150 1.24 -15.34 4.59
N ASP A 151 1.81 -14.98 5.73
CA ASP A 151 1.13 -15.01 7.01
C ASP A 151 0.48 -13.67 7.42
N SER A 152 0.45 -12.66 6.53
CA SER A 152 -0.12 -11.35 6.84
C SER A 152 -1.62 -11.40 7.11
N LEU A 153 -2.10 -10.48 7.94
CA LEU A 153 -3.53 -10.40 8.26
C LEU A 153 -4.39 -10.18 7.00
N LEU A 154 -3.90 -9.35 6.07
CA LEU A 154 -4.59 -9.02 4.83
C LEU A 154 -4.83 -10.28 3.98
N ARG A 155 -3.80 -11.09 3.76
CA ARG A 155 -3.91 -12.32 2.94
C ARG A 155 -4.73 -13.41 3.61
N LYS A 156 -4.75 -13.45 4.95
CA LYS A 156 -5.56 -14.40 5.72
C LYS A 156 -7.05 -14.05 5.73
N LYS A 157 -7.39 -12.75 5.75
CA LYS A 157 -8.77 -12.26 5.93
C LYS A 157 -9.47 -11.90 4.63
N LEU A 158 -8.73 -11.42 3.64
CA LEU A 158 -9.30 -11.06 2.35
C LEU A 158 -9.23 -12.26 1.41
N LYS A 159 -10.27 -12.37 0.58
CA LYS A 159 -10.44 -13.40 -0.44
C LYS A 159 -10.68 -12.75 -1.79
N ASN A 160 -10.66 -13.53 -2.87
CA ASN A 160 -10.81 -13.01 -4.23
C ASN A 160 -9.86 -11.83 -4.53
N TYR A 161 -8.56 -12.05 -4.32
CA TYR A 161 -7.52 -11.03 -4.51
C TYR A 161 -6.46 -11.44 -5.52
N LYS A 162 -5.86 -10.44 -6.15
CA LYS A 162 -4.62 -10.53 -6.91
C LYS A 162 -3.56 -9.66 -6.25
N ILE A 163 -2.35 -10.18 -6.08
CA ILE A 163 -1.16 -9.42 -5.67
C ILE A 163 -0.25 -9.29 -6.88
N ILE A 164 0.18 -8.06 -7.19
CA ILE A 164 1.14 -7.73 -8.22
C ILE A 164 2.34 -7.09 -7.52
N ALA A 165 3.46 -7.80 -7.43
CA ALA A 165 4.63 -7.35 -6.70
C ALA A 165 5.92 -7.90 -7.32
N PRO A 166 7.09 -7.32 -6.99
CA PRO A 166 8.36 -7.94 -7.27
C PRO A 166 8.45 -9.34 -6.64
N ILE A 167 8.86 -10.34 -7.42
CA ILE A 167 9.00 -11.72 -6.96
C ILE A 167 10.41 -12.25 -7.15
N ASP A 168 10.81 -13.16 -6.26
CA ASP A 168 12.03 -13.94 -6.40
C ASP A 168 11.87 -15.08 -7.41
N ASP A 169 12.94 -15.83 -7.65
CA ASP A 169 12.96 -16.98 -8.56
C ASP A 169 12.01 -18.12 -8.14
N LYS A 170 11.50 -18.08 -6.90
CA LYS A 170 10.52 -19.04 -6.35
C LYS A 170 9.09 -18.51 -6.42
N GLY A 171 8.87 -17.34 -7.01
CA GLY A 171 7.55 -16.71 -7.11
C GLY A 171 7.08 -16.05 -5.81
N LYS A 172 7.96 -15.83 -4.83
CA LYS A 172 7.62 -15.20 -3.55
C LYS A 172 7.86 -13.69 -3.60
N VAL A 173 7.01 -12.93 -2.91
CA VAL A 173 7.14 -11.46 -2.81
C VAL A 173 8.51 -11.10 -2.23
N MET A 174 9.21 -10.18 -2.90
CA MET A 174 10.48 -9.64 -2.43
C MET A 174 10.24 -8.51 -1.43
N PHE A 175 10.99 -8.53 -0.32
CA PHE A 175 10.96 -7.47 0.70
C PHE A 175 12.21 -6.60 0.71
N ALA A 176 13.23 -6.98 -0.06
CA ALA A 176 14.51 -6.29 -0.16
C ALA A 176 15.11 -6.50 -1.56
N PRO A 177 15.96 -5.58 -2.05
CA PRO A 177 16.64 -5.74 -3.32
C PRO A 177 17.59 -6.96 -3.29
N GLN A 178 17.64 -7.71 -4.40
CA GLN A 178 18.65 -8.75 -4.60
C GLN A 178 19.79 -8.17 -5.44
N LYS A 179 21.03 -8.33 -4.98
CA LYS A 179 22.21 -7.92 -5.76
C LYS A 179 22.22 -8.67 -7.09
N ASP A 180 22.49 -7.93 -8.16
CA ASP A 180 22.81 -8.44 -9.50
C ASP A 180 21.71 -9.22 -10.24
N LYS A 181 20.44 -9.12 -9.80
CA LYS A 181 19.30 -9.72 -10.49
C LYS A 181 18.33 -8.68 -11.02
N LYS A 182 17.87 -8.91 -12.27
CA LYS A 182 16.75 -8.15 -12.84
C LYS A 182 15.49 -8.45 -12.04
N ILE A 183 14.92 -7.42 -11.43
CA ILE A 183 13.67 -7.54 -10.68
C ILE A 183 12.52 -7.77 -11.67
N LYS A 184 11.73 -8.82 -11.41
CA LYS A 184 10.54 -9.15 -12.19
C LYS A 184 9.30 -8.99 -11.33
N TYR A 185 8.25 -8.43 -11.89
CA TYR A 185 6.93 -8.46 -11.26
C TYR A 185 6.26 -9.80 -11.55
N GLY A 186 5.62 -10.35 -10.53
CA GLY A 186 4.81 -11.56 -10.61
C GLY A 186 3.42 -11.34 -10.04
N GLU A 187 2.56 -12.33 -10.27
CA GLU A 187 1.20 -12.33 -9.78
C GLU A 187 0.98 -13.48 -8.79
N ILE A 188 0.36 -13.19 -7.65
CA ILE A 188 -0.13 -14.19 -6.70
C ILE A 188 -1.64 -14.02 -6.61
N ILE A 189 -2.38 -15.10 -6.87
CA ILE A 189 -3.83 -15.08 -6.93
C ILE A 189 -4.40 -15.93 -5.80
N SER A 190 -5.43 -15.40 -5.13
CA SER A 190 -6.28 -16.16 -4.23
C SER A 190 -7.70 -16.13 -4.78
N ASN A 191 -8.11 -17.23 -5.41
CA ASN A 191 -9.48 -17.43 -5.84
C ASN A 191 -10.27 -18.10 -4.70
N ASP A 192 -11.52 -17.67 -4.50
CA ASP A 192 -12.48 -18.51 -3.83
C ASP A 192 -12.89 -19.60 -4.81
N ALA A 193 -12.20 -20.74 -4.74
CA ALA A 193 -12.63 -21.97 -5.38
C ALA A 193 -12.49 -23.13 -4.38
N GLU A 194 -13.09 -22.95 -3.21
CA GLU A 194 -13.61 -24.06 -2.40
C GLU A 194 -15.05 -23.69 -2.02
N THR A 195 -15.95 -23.84 -2.98
CA THR A 195 -17.25 -24.43 -2.65
C THR A 195 -17.04 -25.94 -2.61
N GLU A 196 -16.91 -26.53 -1.42
CA GLU A 196 -17.23 -27.94 -1.22
C GLU A 196 -18.00 -28.13 0.10
N ASN A 197 -19.29 -28.42 -0.10
CA ASN A 197 -20.27 -29.17 0.71
C ASN A 197 -20.63 -28.72 2.13
#